data_AF-A0A1Q8DKF7-F1
#
_entry.id   AF-A0A1Q8DKF7-F1
#
_cell.length_a   1.000
_cell.length_b   1.000
_cell.length_c   1.000
_cell.angle_alpha   90.00
_cell.angle_beta   90.00
_cell.angle_gamma   90.00
#
_symmetry.space_group_name_H-M   'P 1'
#
loop_
_entity.id
_entity.type
_entity.pdbx_description
1 polymer ?
#
loop_
_entity_poly.entity_id
_entity_poly.type
_entity_poly.pdbx_seq_one_letter_code
_entity_poly.pdbx_strand_id
1 'polypeptide(L)'
;NEMIDGALFQEQVEANNIQGVPAVFLNGKPFANGLIDTAKLIEKLQEQFPDLLSEADDDAEQLGQQDVTIIGAGPAGVAAAIYTARKGLKVTMVADRIGGQVKDTQDIENLISVPLTT
;
A
#
# COMPACT_ATOMS: atom_id res chain seq x y z
N ASN A 1 2.94 -14.06 -16.27
CA ASN A 1 2.31 -14.55 -15.02
C ASN A 1 1.48 -15.77 -15.38
N GLU A 2 1.54 -16.80 -14.56
CA GLU A 2 0.77 -18.04 -14.75
C GLU A 2 -0.13 -18.23 -13.54
N MET A 3 -1.40 -18.57 -13.76
CA MET A 3 -2.35 -18.88 -12.71
C MET A 3 -2.66 -20.36 -12.80
N ILE A 4 -2.41 -21.09 -11.71
CA ILE A 4 -2.54 -22.54 -11.65
C ILE A 4 -3.77 -22.88 -10.81
N ASP A 5 -4.67 -23.69 -11.37
CA ASP A 5 -5.78 -24.25 -10.62
C ASP A 5 -5.31 -25.47 -9.82
N GLY A 6 -5.24 -25.34 -8.50
CA GLY A 6 -4.82 -26.42 -7.61
C GLY A 6 -5.69 -27.68 -7.67
N ALA A 7 -6.94 -27.58 -8.15
CA ALA A 7 -7.80 -28.75 -8.34
C ALA A 7 -7.35 -29.63 -9.52
N LEU A 8 -6.80 -29.02 -10.57
CA LEU A 8 -6.33 -29.71 -11.79
C LEU A 8 -4.87 -30.16 -11.68
N PHE A 9 -4.06 -29.47 -10.87
CA PHE A 9 -2.62 -29.70 -10.74
C PHE A 9 -2.22 -30.14 -9.32
N GLN A 10 -2.87 -31.19 -8.80
CA GLN A 10 -2.66 -31.66 -7.41
C GLN A 10 -1.21 -32.09 -7.14
N GLU A 11 -0.52 -32.68 -8.12
CA GLU A 11 0.89 -33.06 -8.00
C GLU A 11 1.78 -31.84 -7.65
N GLN A 12 1.47 -30.66 -8.20
CA GLN A 12 2.21 -29.44 -7.90
C GLN A 12 1.87 -28.87 -6.52
N VAL A 13 0.62 -29.02 -6.07
CA VAL A 13 0.17 -28.62 -4.73
C VAL A 13 0.92 -29.44 -3.67
N GLU A 14 1.02 -30.75 -3.86
CA GLU A 14 1.74 -31.66 -2.97
C GLU A 14 3.25 -31.43 -3.01
N ALA A 15 3.85 -31.35 -4.22
CA ALA A 15 5.28 -31.16 -4.39
C ALA A 15 5.80 -29.85 -3.75
N ASN A 16 4.97 -28.80 -3.76
CA ASN A 16 5.30 -27.50 -3.16
C ASN A 16 4.74 -27.34 -1.73
N ASN A 17 4.15 -28.39 -1.15
CA ASN A 17 3.57 -28.40 0.20
C ASN A 17 2.62 -27.21 0.46
N ILE A 18 1.71 -26.94 -0.47
CA ILE A 18 0.79 -25.81 -0.40
C ILE A 18 -0.36 -26.16 0.55
N GLN A 19 -0.42 -25.49 1.71
CA GLN A 19 -1.45 -25.70 2.73
C GLN A 19 -2.58 -24.66 2.74
N GLY A 20 -2.45 -23.59 1.96
CA GLY A 20 -3.45 -22.51 1.90
C GLY A 20 -3.35 -21.68 0.62
N VAL A 21 -4.46 -21.10 0.20
CA VAL A 21 -4.59 -20.28 -1.01
C VAL A 21 -5.07 -18.85 -0.68
N PRO A 22 -4.75 -17.85 -1.51
CA PRO A 22 -3.85 -17.91 -2.65
C PRO A 22 -2.38 -18.09 -2.22
N ALA A 23 -1.60 -18.81 -3.02
CA ALA A 23 -0.17 -19.02 -2.84
C ALA A 23 0.58 -18.56 -4.10
N VAL A 24 1.57 -17.70 -3.92
CA VAL A 24 2.37 -17.10 -4.99
C VAL A 24 3.79 -17.59 -4.86
N PHE A 25 4.36 -18.03 -5.97
CA PHE A 25 5.74 -18.46 -6.09
C PHE A 25 6.48 -17.54 -7.07
N LEU A 26 7.77 -17.32 -6.79
CA LEU A 26 8.67 -16.54 -7.63
C LEU A 26 9.94 -17.35 -7.88
N ASN A 27 10.26 -17.60 -9.15
CA ASN A 27 11.43 -18.41 -9.56
C ASN A 27 11.48 -19.78 -8.85
N GLY A 28 10.32 -20.42 -8.70
CA GLY A 28 10.18 -21.72 -8.05
C GLY A 28 10.27 -21.71 -6.51
N LYS A 29 10.38 -20.53 -5.88
CA LYS A 29 10.42 -20.39 -4.42
C LYS A 29 9.12 -19.76 -3.88
N PRO A 30 8.66 -20.13 -2.68
CA PRO A 30 7.52 -19.46 -2.04
C PRO A 30 7.76 -17.95 -1.93
N PHE A 31 6.76 -17.16 -2.31
CA PHE A 31 6.87 -15.70 -2.36
C PHE A 31 5.84 -15.00 -1.44
N ALA A 32 4.57 -15.37 -1.55
CA ALA A 32 3.50 -14.84 -0.70
C ALA A 32 2.36 -15.84 -0.53
N ASN A 33 1.73 -15.87 0.64
CA ASN A 33 0.56 -16.70 0.93
C ASN A 33 -0.53 -15.85 1.60
N GLY A 34 -1.80 -16.16 1.33
CA GLY A 34 -2.95 -15.50 1.93
C GLY A 34 -3.35 -14.18 1.25
N LEU A 35 -4.22 -13.40 1.91
CA LEU A 35 -4.75 -12.15 1.37
C LEU A 35 -3.63 -11.10 1.26
N ILE A 36 -3.12 -10.93 0.05
CA ILE A 36 -2.09 -9.94 -0.30
C ILE A 36 -2.58 -9.09 -1.46
N ASP A 37 -2.35 -7.78 -1.38
CA ASP A 37 -2.65 -6.85 -2.46
C ASP A 37 -1.42 -6.67 -3.38
N THR A 38 -1.64 -6.04 -4.52
CA THR A 38 -0.58 -5.80 -5.51
C THR A 38 0.54 -4.94 -4.96
N ALA A 39 0.24 -3.96 -4.10
CA ALA A 39 1.24 -3.06 -3.52
C ALA A 39 2.25 -3.83 -2.67
N LYS A 40 1.78 -4.72 -1.79
CA LYS A 40 2.64 -5.58 -0.97
C LYS A 40 3.45 -6.59 -1.77
N LEU A 41 2.89 -7.10 -2.89
CA LEU A 41 3.65 -7.97 -3.80
C LEU A 41 4.80 -7.19 -4.47
N ILE A 42 4.56 -5.96 -4.88
CA ILE A 42 5.58 -5.07 -5.46
C ILE A 42 6.66 -4.76 -4.40
N GLU A 43 6.27 -4.40 -3.18
CA GLU A 43 7.21 -4.13 -2.08
C GLU A 43 8.13 -5.32 -1.81
N LYS A 44 7.59 -6.54 -1.72
CA LYS A 44 8.40 -7.77 -1.58
C LYS A 44 9.32 -8.04 -2.77
N LEU A 45 8.90 -7.69 -3.98
CA LEU A 45 9.76 -7.80 -5.16
C LEU A 45 10.93 -6.82 -5.07
N GLN A 46 10.67 -5.59 -4.61
CA GLN A 46 11.69 -4.56 -4.41
C GLN A 46 12.73 -4.98 -3.36
N GLU A 47 12.30 -5.58 -2.25
CA GLU A 47 13.22 -6.10 -1.23
C GLU A 47 14.17 -7.16 -1.77
N GLN A 48 13.70 -8.04 -2.66
CA GLN A 48 14.51 -9.14 -3.22
C GLN A 48 15.34 -8.73 -4.43
N PHE A 49 14.90 -7.72 -5.17
CA PHE A 49 15.56 -7.21 -6.37
C PHE A 49 15.64 -5.69 -6.32
N PRO A 50 16.53 -5.12 -5.48
CA PRO A 50 16.67 -3.67 -5.30
C PRO A 50 16.97 -2.94 -6.61
N ASP A 51 17.64 -3.63 -7.53
CA ASP A 51 18.08 -3.11 -8.82
C ASP A 51 16.95 -3.02 -9.87
N LEU A 52 15.76 -3.62 -9.63
CA LEU A 52 14.63 -3.49 -10.57
C LEU A 52 14.05 -2.07 -10.64
N LEU A 53 14.40 -1.20 -9.69
CA LEU A 53 13.97 0.19 -9.63
C LEU A 53 15.14 1.18 -9.55
N SER A 54 16.38 0.74 -9.72
CA SER A 54 17.48 1.71 -9.93
C SER A 54 17.35 2.43 -11.29
N GLU A 55 16.47 1.94 -12.17
CA GLU A 55 15.97 2.63 -13.36
C GLU A 55 14.57 3.25 -13.15
N ALA A 56 14.12 3.46 -11.90
CA ALA A 56 13.00 4.37 -11.66
C ALA A 56 13.51 5.79 -11.86
N ASP A 57 13.51 6.20 -13.14
CA ASP A 57 13.58 7.55 -13.66
C ASP A 57 13.98 8.64 -12.63
N ASP A 58 15.20 9.15 -12.79
CA ASP A 58 15.57 10.51 -12.36
C ASP A 58 14.62 11.59 -12.95
N ASP A 59 13.71 11.18 -13.87
CA ASP A 59 12.58 11.95 -14.40
C ASP A 59 11.32 11.93 -13.50
N ALA A 60 11.41 11.48 -12.24
CA ALA A 60 10.37 11.76 -11.26
C ALA A 60 10.18 13.29 -11.20
N GLU A 61 9.02 13.77 -11.66
CA GLU A 61 8.73 15.19 -11.78
C GLU A 61 8.96 15.87 -10.42
N GLN A 62 10.08 16.60 -10.31
CA GLN A 62 10.40 17.27 -9.07
C GLN A 62 9.29 18.26 -8.76
N LEU A 63 8.68 18.08 -7.60
CA LEU A 63 7.73 19.06 -7.11
C LEU A 63 8.44 20.41 -7.07
N GLY A 64 7.86 21.40 -7.75
CA GLY A 64 8.29 22.79 -7.59
C GLY A 64 8.19 23.22 -6.13
N GLN A 65 8.71 24.41 -5.80
CA GLN A 65 8.66 24.93 -4.43
C GLN A 65 7.23 24.86 -3.85
N GLN A 66 7.14 24.24 -2.67
CA GLN A 66 5.89 24.08 -1.93
C GLN A 66 5.79 25.17 -0.87
N ASP A 67 4.59 25.73 -0.70
CA ASP A 67 4.32 26.73 0.31
C ASP A 67 4.17 26.08 1.70
N VAL A 68 3.64 24.85 1.74
CA VAL A 68 3.43 24.08 2.97
C VAL A 68 3.76 22.61 2.73
N THR A 69 4.62 22.05 3.58
CA THR A 69 4.88 20.60 3.65
C THR A 69 4.33 20.05 4.96
N ILE A 70 3.47 19.04 4.87
CA ILE A 70 2.82 18.38 6.00
C ILE A 70 3.43 16.98 6.14
N ILE A 71 3.95 16.67 7.33
CA ILE A 71 4.51 15.35 7.64
C ILE A 71 3.47 14.55 8.43
N GLY A 72 3.00 13.47 7.82
CA GLY A 72 1.93 12.60 8.32
C GLY A 72 0.57 12.89 7.69
N ALA A 73 -0.15 11.83 7.34
CA ALA A 73 -1.43 11.88 6.64
C ALA A 73 -2.60 11.29 7.45
N GLY A 74 -2.53 11.38 8.79
CA GLY A 74 -3.66 11.10 9.67
C GLY A 74 -4.68 12.25 9.70
N PRO A 75 -5.69 12.20 10.59
CA PRO A 75 -6.73 13.24 10.67
C PRO A 75 -6.20 14.66 10.83
N ALA A 76 -5.14 14.83 11.63
CA ALA A 76 -4.50 16.14 11.82
C ALA A 76 -3.84 16.67 10.53
N GLY A 77 -3.09 15.83 9.83
CA GLY A 77 -2.40 16.19 8.59
C GLY A 77 -3.37 16.48 7.44
N VAL A 78 -4.39 15.64 7.30
CA VAL A 78 -5.46 15.84 6.31
C VAL A 78 -6.23 17.12 6.59
N ALA A 79 -6.58 17.40 7.85
CA ALA A 79 -7.23 18.65 8.21
C ALA A 79 -6.34 19.86 7.85
N ALA A 80 -5.07 19.85 8.23
CA ALA A 80 -4.13 20.90 7.88
C ALA A 80 -4.05 21.11 6.35
N ALA A 81 -3.94 20.01 5.58
CA ALA A 81 -3.83 20.04 4.13
C ALA A 81 -5.05 20.67 3.47
N ILE A 82 -6.27 20.31 3.93
CA ILE A 82 -7.51 20.89 3.42
C ILE A 82 -7.52 22.41 3.65
N TYR A 83 -7.18 22.87 4.85
CA TYR A 83 -7.24 24.29 5.18
C TYR A 83 -6.19 25.12 4.43
N THR A 84 -4.98 24.60 4.24
CA THR A 84 -3.92 25.28 3.48
C THR A 84 -4.19 25.26 1.99
N ALA A 85 -4.67 24.15 1.42
CA ALA A 85 -5.06 24.06 0.01
C ALA A 85 -6.22 25.01 -0.32
N ARG A 86 -7.20 25.17 0.59
CA ARG A 86 -8.30 26.14 0.43
C ARG A 86 -7.85 27.61 0.39
N LYS A 87 -6.60 27.90 0.77
CA LYS A 87 -5.98 29.23 0.63
C LYS A 87 -5.21 29.38 -0.69
N GLY A 88 -5.25 28.38 -1.57
CA GLY A 88 -4.55 28.38 -2.86
C GLY A 88 -3.05 28.13 -2.76
N LEU A 89 -2.58 27.63 -1.61
CA LEU A 89 -1.17 27.29 -1.38
C LEU A 89 -0.82 25.97 -2.07
N LYS A 90 0.43 25.83 -2.50
CA LYS A 90 1.01 24.56 -2.94
C LYS A 90 1.33 23.72 -1.71
N VAL A 91 0.55 22.65 -1.52
CA VAL A 91 0.61 21.80 -0.33
C VAL A 91 1.08 20.42 -0.72
N THR A 92 2.13 19.95 -0.06
CA THR A 92 2.59 18.57 -0.16
C THR A 92 2.41 17.86 1.17
N MET A 93 1.95 16.62 1.12
CA MET A 93 1.82 15.76 2.29
C MET A 93 2.73 14.54 2.11
N VAL A 94 3.61 14.32 3.07
CA VAL A 94 4.53 13.18 3.10
C VAL A 94 4.07 12.24 4.20
N ALA A 95 3.70 11.02 3.85
CA ALA A 95 3.27 10.04 4.82
C ALA A 95 3.48 8.62 4.32
N ASP A 96 3.83 7.74 5.24
CA ASP A 96 3.86 6.30 5.03
C ASP A 96 2.44 5.75 4.78
N ARG A 97 1.46 6.20 5.59
CA ARG A 97 0.07 5.74 5.50
C ARG A 97 -0.95 6.87 5.56
N ILE A 98 -1.67 7.08 4.47
CA ILE A 98 -2.84 7.99 4.44
C ILE A 98 -3.96 7.44 5.31
N GLY A 99 -4.56 8.29 6.13
CA GLY A 99 -5.58 7.96 7.13
C GLY A 99 -4.99 7.75 8.54
N GLY A 100 -3.74 7.35 8.66
CA GLY A 100 -3.14 7.05 9.97
C GLY A 100 -3.94 6.02 10.76
N GLN A 101 -4.06 6.21 12.09
CA GLN A 101 -4.67 5.24 13.01
C GLN A 101 -6.14 4.95 12.75
N VAL A 102 -6.89 5.86 12.11
CA VAL A 102 -8.31 5.60 11.85
C VAL A 102 -8.52 4.48 10.82
N LYS A 103 -7.50 4.14 10.02
CA LYS A 103 -7.58 2.98 9.11
C LYS A 103 -7.54 1.61 9.82
N ASP A 104 -7.07 1.56 11.06
CA ASP A 104 -7.06 0.32 11.87
C ASP A 104 -8.22 0.24 12.84
N THR A 105 -9.05 1.28 12.88
CA THR A 105 -10.21 1.37 13.76
C THR A 105 -11.44 0.94 12.97
N GLN A 106 -12.22 0.00 13.50
CA GLN A 106 -13.49 -0.39 12.89
C GLN A 106 -14.55 0.68 13.16
N ASP A 107 -15.25 0.58 14.29
CA ASP A 107 -16.38 1.46 14.56
C ASP A 107 -15.90 2.74 15.25
N ILE A 108 -16.25 3.89 14.68
CA ILE A 108 -16.01 5.22 15.25
C ILE A 108 -17.36 5.89 15.49
N GLU A 109 -17.73 6.01 16.77
CA GLU A 109 -19.02 6.57 17.22
C GLU A 109 -18.90 7.97 17.82
N ASN A 110 -17.69 8.53 17.82
CA ASN A 110 -17.37 9.81 18.46
C ASN A 110 -16.83 10.87 17.49
N LEU A 111 -17.02 10.68 16.19
CA LEU A 111 -16.80 11.72 15.20
C LEU A 111 -17.99 12.69 15.24
N ILE A 112 -17.78 13.91 15.73
CA ILE A 112 -18.85 14.91 15.87
C ILE A 112 -19.66 15.02 14.57
N SER A 113 -20.99 15.06 14.69
CA SER A 113 -22.00 15.05 13.61
C SER A 113 -22.21 13.73 12.87
N VAL A 114 -21.40 12.70 13.13
CA VAL A 114 -21.53 11.36 12.54
C VAL A 114 -21.77 10.33 13.65
N PRO A 115 -22.99 9.76 13.76
CA PRO A 115 -23.32 8.82 14.83
C PRO A 115 -22.49 7.52 14.81
N LEU A 116 -22.13 7.02 13.63
CA LEU A 116 -21.31 5.83 13.43
C LEU A 116 -20.66 5.88 12.04
N THR A 117 -19.38 5.56 11.96
CA THR A 117 -18.65 5.32 10.70
C THR A 117 -17.68 4.15 10.87
N THR A 118 -17.35 3.50 9.76
CA THR A 118 -16.39 2.39 9.66
C THR A 118 -15.29 2.65 8.65
#